data_AF-A0A3Q3J7I4-F1
#
_entry.id   AF-A0A3Q3J7I4-F1
#
_cell.length_a   1.000
_cell.length_b   1.000
_cell.length_c   1.000
_cell.angle_alpha   90.00
_cell.angle_beta   90.00
_cell.angle_gamma   90.00
#
_symmetry.space_group_name_H-M   'P 1'
#
loop_
_entity.id
_entity.type
_entity.pdbx_description
1 polymer ?
#
loop_
_entity_poly.entity_id
_entity_poly.type
_entity_poly.pdbx_seq_one_letter_code
_entity_poly.pdbx_strand_id
1 'polypeptide(L)' 'MSVSKLMRAIRVSEFGGPSVLTLRSDVPVPQPGPRQVSQSGYNSYPA' A
#
# COMPACT_ATOMS: atom_id res chain seq x y z
N MET A 1 -18.97 13.34 -2.35
CA MET A 1 -18.30 12.39 -1.43
C MET A 1 -17.27 11.62 -2.25
N SER A 2 -15.97 11.85 -2.03
CA SER A 2 -14.93 11.07 -2.71
C SER A 2 -14.85 9.69 -2.06
N VAL A 3 -15.13 8.64 -2.82
CA VAL A 3 -14.93 7.26 -2.36
C VAL A 3 -13.43 7.02 -2.22
N SER A 4 -12.98 6.72 -0.99
CA SER A 4 -11.59 6.35 -0.72
C SER A 4 -11.28 5.02 -1.40
N LYS A 5 -10.36 5.02 -2.37
CA LYS A 5 -9.89 3.80 -3.03
C LYS A 5 -9.16 2.93 -2.00
N LEU A 6 -9.38 1.62 -2.03
CA LEU A 6 -8.69 0.63 -1.18
C LEU A 6 -7.56 -0.06 -1.95
N MET A 7 -6.54 -0.53 -1.22
CA MET A 7 -5.41 -1.30 -1.74
C MET A 7 -5.08 -2.49 -0.86
N ARG A 8 -4.30 -3.41 -1.43
CA ARG A 8 -3.67 -4.51 -0.69
C ARG A 8 -2.32 -4.06 -0.14
N ALA A 9 -2.05 -4.38 1.13
CA ALA A 9 -0.78 -4.07 1.78
C ALA A 9 -0.42 -5.11 2.83
N ILE A 10 0.87 -5.27 3.12
CA ILE A 10 1.36 -6.05 4.25
C ILE A 10 1.30 -5.19 5.52
N ARG A 11 0.73 -5.75 6.60
CA ARG A 11 0.66 -5.13 7.93
C ARG A 11 1.29 -6.04 8.98
N VAL A 12 1.93 -5.40 9.95
CA VAL A 12 2.52 -6.03 11.14
C VAL A 12 1.71 -5.56 12.35
N SER A 13 1.06 -6.48 13.05
CA SER A 13 0.31 -6.19 14.29
C SER A 13 1.10 -6.48 15.56
N GLU A 14 2.11 -7.35 15.46
CA GLU A 14 2.98 -7.77 16.56
C GLU A 14 4.39 -8.03 16.04
N PHE A 15 5.39 -7.94 16.92
CA PHE A 15 6.78 -8.21 16.57
C PHE A 15 7.07 -9.72 16.59
N GLY A 16 7.82 -10.21 15.61
CA GLY A 16 8.19 -11.62 15.51
C GLY A 16 8.91 -11.96 14.20
N GLY A 17 8.98 -13.25 13.88
CA GLY A 17 9.52 -13.72 12.61
C GLY A 17 8.61 -13.41 11.41
N PRO A 18 8.99 -13.77 10.17
CA PRO A 18 8.26 -13.38 8.95
C PRO A 18 6.77 -13.75 8.92
N SER A 19 6.34 -14.74 9.71
CA SER A 19 4.94 -15.16 9.84
C SER A 19 4.00 -14.07 10.38
N VAL A 20 4.52 -13.02 11.04
CA VAL A 20 3.69 -11.90 11.54
C VAL A 20 3.22 -10.96 10.42
N LEU A 21 3.74 -11.13 9.19
CA LEU A 21 3.34 -10.35 8.03
C LEU A 21 1.94 -10.79 7.57
N THR A 22 0.95 -9.91 7.72
CA THR A 22 -0.43 -10.19 7.29
C THR A 22 -0.78 -9.39 6.04
N LEU A 23 -1.38 -10.05 5.04
CA LEU A 23 -1.91 -9.38 3.87
C LEU A 23 -3.31 -8.85 4.15
N ARG A 24 -3.50 -7.53 4.04
CA ARG A 24 -4.78 -6.83 4.17
C ARG A 24 -5.23 -6.32 2.81
N SER A 25 -6.54 -6.26 2.57
CA SER A 25 -7.15 -5.83 1.29
C SER A 25 -7.99 -4.56 1.40
N ASP A 26 -8.13 -4.07 2.62
CA ASP A 26 -9.01 -3.01 3.08
C ASP A 26 -8.23 -1.75 3.53
N VAL A 27 -6.99 -1.61 3.06
CA VAL A 27 -6.13 -0.48 3.42
C VAL A 27 -6.47 0.71 2.53
N PRO A 28 -6.81 1.91 3.08
CA PRO A 28 -7.08 3.08 2.26
C PRO A 28 -5.82 3.52 1.51
N VAL A 29 -5.96 3.85 0.23
CA VAL A 29 -4.88 4.44 -0.57
C VAL A 29 -4.56 5.82 0.01
N PRO A 30 -3.31 6.08 0.44
CA PRO A 30 -2.92 7.38 0.97
C PRO A 30 -2.94 8.44 -0.13
N GLN A 31 -3.41 9.64 0.21
CA GLN A 31 -3.31 10.81 -0.67
C GLN A 31 -1.96 11.49 -0.44
N PRO A 32 -1.13 11.68 -1.47
CA PRO A 32 0.15 12.39 -1.33
C PRO A 32 -0.06 13.84 -0.90
N GLY A 33 0.72 14.29 0.08
CA GLY A 33 0.85 15.70 0.44
C GLY A 33 1.80 16.48 -0.49
N PRO A 34 2.06 17.76 -0.19
CA PRO A 34 2.99 18.58 -0.97
C PRO A 34 4.38 17.93 -1.04
N ARG A 35 4.93 17.81 -2.27
CA ARG A 35 6.22 17.15 -2.57
C ARG A 35 6.28 15.64 -2.26
N GLN A 36 5.15 15.00 -2.03
CA GLN A 36 5.07 13.54 -2.00
C GLN A 36 4.57 13.03 -3.35
N VAL A 37 5.01 11.84 -3.75
CA VAL A 37 4.57 11.17 -4.97
C VAL A 37 3.75 9.93 -4.61
N SER A 38 2.73 9.64 -5.41
CA SER A 38 2.10 8.31 -5.38
C SER A 38 2.74 7.46 -6.45
N GLN A 39 3.40 6.37 -6.06
CA GLN A 39 3.91 5.40 -7.01
C GLN A 39 2.84 4.35 -7.27
N SER A 40 1.99 4.60 -8.26
CA SER A 40 1.00 3.64 -8.73
C SER A 40 1.50 2.96 -10.00
N GLY A 41 2.00 1.73 -9.87
CA GLY A 41 2.37 0.87 -11.01
C GLY A 41 3.88 0.65 -11.11
N TYR A 42 4.26 -0.63 -11.20
CA TYR A 42 5.60 -1.04 -11.59
C TYR A 42 5.91 -0.51 -12.99
N ASN A 43 7.10 0.08 -13.16
CA ASN A 43 7.66 0.45 -14.44
C ASN A 43 7.56 -0.72 -15.43
N SER A 44 6.76 -0.57 -16.48
CA SER A 44 6.87 -1.41 -17.67
C SER A 44 8.09 -0.94 -18.47
N TYR A 45 9.29 -1.32 -18.03
CA TYR A 45 10.44 -1.29 -18.93
C TYR A 45 10.32 -2.49 -19.87
N PRO A 46 10.24 -2.31 -21.21
CA PRO A 46 10.37 -3.43 -22.12
C PRO A 46 11.78 -4.02 -21.99
N ALA A 47 11.84 -5.36 -21.93
CA ALA A 47 13.08 -6.13 -21.96
C ALA A 47 13.84 -5.93 -23.28
#